data_AF-A0AAI8VGV8-F1
#
_entry.id   AF-A0AAI8VGV8-F1
#
_cell.length_a   1.000
_cell.length_b   1.000
_cell.length_c   1.000
_cell.angle_alpha   90.00
_cell.angle_beta   90.00
_cell.angle_gamma   90.00
#
_symmetry.space_group_name_H-M   'P 1'
#
loop_
_entity.id
_entity.type
_entity.pdbx_description
1 polymer ?
#
loop_
_entity_poly.entity_id
_entity_poly.type
_entity_poly.pdbx_seq_one_letter_code
_entity_poly.pdbx_strand_id
1 'polypeptide(L)'
;MSSSLRHIRLLPSLNQSAASHPSYPSYALATRIQTQLQLDLLSWKAQPPSTRGPPPPPTLLSFTPAPTYTFGRRQTEPLAAAELERLRAPLRTGEWRGGRGGAGAGGNNEGAPWFTPITTHAPRGGLTTYHGPGQVVFWPVIDLRAPTYAPLTVRDYACLLEKTTIATLGRRPWGLRGFTTGNPGVWVRHGESRAEWNTTKENENDERKIAALGVHLRRHVTSLGVAINVNVPVTGPEDANPWARIVACGLGDKGVTSIAHELRDYEQHALSEETLARQWAAEFAQHLGLGPRADGADEKGPDEGPVWDVDVGDLLRGWGWGWQAIFEYY
;
A
#
# COMPACT_ATOMS: atom_id res chain seq x y z
N MET A 1 -12.29 18.50 20.47
CA MET A 1 -10.88 18.13 20.19
C MET A 1 -10.82 17.65 18.76
N SER A 2 -10.07 18.33 17.89
CA SER A 2 -9.85 17.87 16.51
C SER A 2 -9.12 16.54 16.57
N SER A 3 -9.73 15.46 16.06
CA SER A 3 -9.03 14.19 15.98
C SER A 3 -8.08 14.22 14.79
N SER A 4 -6.80 13.94 15.04
CA SER A 4 -5.80 13.76 14.00
C SER A 4 -5.66 12.27 13.63
N LEU A 5 -5.24 12.02 12.39
CA LEU A 5 -4.77 10.71 11.94
C LEU A 5 -3.35 10.50 12.48
N ARG A 6 -3.10 9.36 13.13
CA ARG A 6 -1.74 8.92 13.46
C ARG A 6 -1.17 8.17 12.26
N HIS A 7 -0.07 8.64 11.67
CA HIS A 7 0.60 7.95 10.56
C HIS A 7 1.91 7.31 11.04
N ILE A 8 2.01 5.98 10.94
CA ILE A 8 3.19 5.18 11.24
C ILE A 8 3.78 4.70 9.92
N ARG A 9 5.03 5.08 9.64
CA ARG A 9 5.78 4.61 8.47
C ARG A 9 6.84 3.61 8.89
N LEU A 10 6.80 2.38 8.35
CA LEU A 10 7.89 1.41 8.51
C LEU A 10 8.85 1.58 7.35
N LEU A 11 10.05 2.07 7.66
CA LEU A 11 11.08 2.35 6.66
C LEU A 11 11.99 1.12 6.48
N PRO A 12 12.53 0.90 5.26
CA PRO A 12 13.62 -0.06 5.08
C PRO A 12 14.83 0.38 5.91
N SER A 13 15.52 -0.56 6.55
CA SER A 13 16.77 -0.23 7.23
C SER A 13 17.91 -0.15 6.21
N LEU A 14 18.66 0.96 6.27
CA LEU A 14 19.89 1.14 5.51
C LEU A 14 21.03 0.56 6.35
N ASN A 15 21.63 -0.54 5.91
CA ASN A 15 22.90 -0.98 6.51
C ASN A 15 23.99 0.02 6.11
N GLN A 16 24.77 0.51 7.08
CA GLN A 16 25.79 1.54 6.88
C GLN A 16 27.03 1.06 6.09
N SER A 17 27.04 -0.19 5.58
CA SER A 17 28.10 -0.67 4.69
C SER A 17 27.73 -0.44 3.23
N ALA A 18 28.65 0.17 2.47
CA ALA A 18 28.48 0.64 1.09
C ALA A 18 28.15 -0.47 0.04
N ALA A 19 27.95 -1.72 0.47
CA ALA A 19 27.74 -2.88 -0.38
C ALA A 19 26.47 -3.69 -0.07
N SER A 20 25.58 -3.21 0.81
CA SER A 20 24.39 -3.96 1.20
C SER A 20 23.08 -3.28 0.79
N HIS A 21 22.20 -4.05 0.16
CA HIS A 21 20.87 -3.62 -0.27
C HIS A 21 19.96 -3.30 0.92
N PRO A 22 18.94 -2.42 0.76
CA PRO A 22 18.02 -2.09 1.85
C PRO A 22 17.28 -3.33 2.35
N SER A 23 17.16 -3.46 3.67
CA SER A 23 16.36 -4.49 4.31
C SER A 23 14.94 -3.99 4.51
N TYR A 24 14.00 -4.54 3.75
CA TYR A 24 12.60 -4.13 3.79
C TYR A 24 11.87 -4.77 4.99
N PRO A 25 10.91 -4.08 5.62
CA PRO A 25 10.08 -4.66 6.67
C PRO A 25 9.37 -5.94 6.18
N SER A 26 9.34 -6.97 7.02
CA SER A 26 8.63 -8.20 6.67
C SER A 26 7.12 -7.97 6.72
N TYR A 27 6.38 -8.67 5.85
CA TYR A 27 4.92 -8.68 5.90
C TYR A 27 4.40 -9.16 7.27
N ALA A 28 5.13 -10.09 7.91
CA ALA A 28 4.82 -10.60 9.24
C ALA A 28 4.95 -9.51 10.33
N LEU A 29 5.99 -8.67 10.29
CA LEU A 29 6.14 -7.54 11.21
C LEU A 29 4.96 -6.58 11.12
N ALA A 30 4.66 -6.12 9.90
CA ALA A 30 3.55 -5.21 9.68
C ALA A 30 2.23 -5.82 10.17
N THR A 31 2.04 -7.13 9.98
CA THR A 31 0.86 -7.86 10.47
C THR A 31 0.78 -7.86 11.99
N ARG A 32 1.89 -8.05 12.70
CA ARG A 32 1.91 -8.00 14.17
C ARG A 32 1.62 -6.60 14.72
N ILE A 33 2.23 -5.56 14.11
CA ILE A 33 1.94 -4.16 14.46
C ILE A 33 0.46 -3.86 14.24
N GLN A 34 -0.09 -4.20 13.08
CA GLN A 34 -1.51 -4.04 12.79
C GLN A 34 -2.38 -4.78 13.82
N THR A 35 -2.04 -6.03 14.15
CA THR A 35 -2.80 -6.83 15.11
C THR A 35 -2.84 -6.15 16.48
N GLN A 36 -1.72 -5.60 16.94
CA GLN A 36 -1.68 -4.87 18.21
C GLN A 36 -2.55 -3.60 18.16
N LEU A 37 -2.46 -2.81 17.08
CA LEU A 37 -3.33 -1.64 16.90
C LEU A 37 -4.83 -2.01 16.89
N GLN A 38 -5.17 -3.16 16.30
CA GLN A 38 -6.54 -3.68 16.34
C GLN A 38 -6.95 -4.08 17.76
N LEU A 39 -6.06 -4.76 18.50
CA LEU A 39 -6.32 -5.17 19.88
C LEU A 39 -6.55 -3.96 20.79
N ASP A 40 -5.82 -2.87 20.61
CA ASP A 40 -6.02 -1.63 21.37
C ASP A 40 -7.43 -1.07 21.16
N LEU A 41 -7.88 -0.95 19.89
CA LEU A 41 -9.24 -0.51 19.55
C LEU A 41 -10.31 -1.47 20.10
N LEU A 42 -10.11 -2.77 19.97
CA LEU A 42 -11.06 -3.77 20.45
C LEU A 42 -11.16 -3.78 21.98
N SER A 43 -10.04 -3.58 22.67
CA SER A 43 -9.99 -3.48 24.13
C SER A 43 -10.72 -2.23 24.61
N TRP A 44 -10.52 -1.09 23.94
CA TRP A 44 -11.30 0.12 24.19
C TRP A 44 -12.81 -0.11 24.00
N LYS A 45 -13.21 -0.79 22.91
CA LYS A 45 -14.63 -1.14 22.65
C LYS A 45 -15.23 -2.09 23.68
N ALA A 46 -14.43 -2.86 24.40
CA ALA A 46 -14.89 -3.80 25.41
C ALA A 46 -15.15 -3.12 26.78
N GLN A 47 -14.60 -1.92 27.02
CA GLN A 47 -14.79 -1.19 28.27
C GLN A 47 -16.26 -0.75 28.47
N PRO A 48 -16.80 -0.76 29.71
CA PRO A 48 -18.13 -0.23 30.00
C PRO A 48 -18.29 1.23 29.53
N PRO A 49 -19.46 1.63 28.98
CA PRO A 49 -19.67 3.02 28.54
C PRO A 49 -19.42 4.07 29.63
N SER A 50 -19.63 3.72 30.90
CA SER A 50 -19.41 4.61 32.05
C SER A 50 -17.94 4.90 32.37
N THR A 51 -17.01 4.04 31.94
CA THR A 51 -15.57 4.17 32.21
C THR A 51 -14.73 4.31 30.94
N ARG A 52 -15.38 4.25 29.77
CA ARG A 52 -14.72 4.31 28.47
C ARG A 52 -14.22 5.71 28.18
N GLY A 53 -12.89 5.86 28.15
CA GLY A 53 -12.23 7.09 27.71
C GLY A 53 -12.35 7.34 26.20
N PRO A 54 -11.61 8.32 25.64
CA PRO A 54 -11.55 8.53 24.20
C PRO A 54 -10.99 7.29 23.48
N PRO A 55 -11.41 7.03 22.22
CA PRO A 55 -10.87 5.91 21.44
C PRO A 55 -9.37 6.09 21.16
N PRO A 56 -8.61 4.99 21.02
CA PRO A 56 -7.30 5.03 20.38
C PRO A 56 -7.38 5.77 19.04
N PRO A 57 -6.37 6.57 18.68
CA PRO A 57 -6.41 7.39 17.48
C PRO A 57 -6.51 6.52 16.22
N PRO A 58 -7.28 6.95 15.19
CA PRO A 58 -7.26 6.28 13.90
C PRO A 58 -5.82 6.27 13.39
N THR A 59 -5.35 5.09 12.99
CA THR A 59 -3.93 4.90 12.66
C THR A 59 -3.76 4.40 11.24
N LEU A 60 -2.89 5.02 10.47
CA LEU A 60 -2.42 4.53 9.18
C LEU A 60 -1.05 3.90 9.36
N LEU A 61 -0.91 2.63 8.98
CA LEU A 61 0.38 1.98 8.82
C LEU A 61 0.75 1.96 7.33
N SER A 62 1.91 2.51 6.95
CA SER A 62 2.40 2.40 5.56
C SER A 62 3.83 1.90 5.49
N PHE A 63 4.12 1.07 4.49
CA PHE A 63 5.41 0.41 4.34
C PHE A 63 5.57 -0.22 2.95
N THR A 64 6.82 -0.48 2.57
CA THR A 64 7.18 -1.28 1.40
C THR A 64 7.72 -2.62 1.90
N PRO A 65 7.01 -3.75 1.71
CA PRO A 65 7.44 -5.01 2.29
C PRO A 65 8.57 -5.68 1.53
N ALA A 66 9.27 -6.60 2.20
CA ALA A 66 10.07 -7.60 1.51
C ALA A 66 9.19 -8.46 0.56
N PRO A 67 9.72 -8.97 -0.57
CA PRO A 67 8.95 -9.72 -1.56
C PRO A 67 8.08 -10.84 -0.95
N THR A 68 6.77 -10.70 -1.11
CA THR A 68 5.77 -11.56 -0.49
C THR A 68 4.59 -11.77 -1.45
N TYR A 69 4.27 -13.02 -1.75
CA TYR A 69 2.97 -13.38 -2.33
C TYR A 69 1.98 -13.67 -1.21
N THR A 70 0.80 -13.04 -1.28
CA THR A 70 -0.28 -13.32 -0.34
C THR A 70 -1.44 -14.03 -1.00
N PHE A 71 -2.02 -15.01 -0.30
CA PHE A 71 -3.21 -15.73 -0.72
C PHE A 71 -4.42 -15.20 0.06
N GLY A 72 -5.39 -14.62 -0.64
CA GLY A 72 -6.62 -14.11 -0.02
C GLY A 72 -7.65 -15.21 0.26
N ARG A 73 -8.77 -14.86 0.91
CA ARG A 73 -9.82 -15.80 1.32
C ARG A 73 -10.52 -16.55 0.18
N ARG A 74 -10.41 -16.07 -1.07
CA ARG A 74 -10.97 -16.77 -2.23
C ARG A 74 -10.01 -17.84 -2.79
N GLN A 75 -8.76 -17.86 -2.34
CA GLN A 75 -7.81 -18.93 -2.63
C GLN A 75 -8.09 -20.09 -1.67
N THR A 76 -9.14 -20.85 -1.96
CA THR A 76 -9.60 -21.97 -1.12
C THR A 76 -8.81 -23.24 -1.37
N GLU A 77 -8.43 -23.47 -2.63
CA GLU A 77 -7.61 -24.62 -3.00
C GLU A 77 -6.13 -24.30 -2.75
N PRO A 78 -5.39 -25.22 -2.10
CA PRO A 78 -3.94 -25.14 -2.00
C PRO A 78 -3.31 -25.08 -3.39
N LEU A 79 -2.30 -24.24 -3.55
CA LEU A 79 -1.50 -24.23 -4.79
C LEU A 79 -0.67 -25.52 -4.87
N ALA A 80 -0.45 -25.99 -6.10
CA ALA A 80 0.42 -27.14 -6.34
C ALA A 80 1.87 -26.83 -5.87
N ALA A 81 2.63 -27.87 -5.50
CA ALA A 81 4.00 -27.71 -5.00
C ALA A 81 4.90 -26.96 -6.01
N ALA A 82 4.80 -27.29 -7.30
CA ALA A 82 5.54 -26.62 -8.36
C ALA A 82 5.16 -25.13 -8.51
N GLU A 83 3.90 -24.77 -8.25
CA GLU A 83 3.46 -23.38 -8.28
C GLU A 83 4.01 -22.61 -7.08
N LEU A 84 3.99 -23.21 -5.89
CA LEU A 84 4.64 -22.61 -4.70
C LEU A 84 6.15 -22.45 -4.89
N GLU A 85 6.82 -23.42 -5.51
CA GLU A 85 8.24 -23.33 -5.86
C GLU A 85 8.50 -22.18 -6.83
N ARG A 86 7.69 -22.05 -7.88
CA ARG A 86 7.74 -20.94 -8.84
C ARG A 86 7.57 -19.58 -8.17
N LEU A 87 6.61 -19.44 -7.25
CA LEU A 87 6.41 -18.20 -6.49
C LEU A 87 7.61 -17.85 -5.60
N ARG A 88 8.28 -18.86 -5.04
CA ARG A 88 9.45 -18.70 -4.15
C ARG A 88 10.79 -18.66 -4.88
N ALA A 89 10.80 -18.87 -6.19
CA ALA A 89 12.03 -18.80 -6.99
C ALA A 89 12.71 -17.41 -6.85
N PRO A 90 14.04 -17.31 -7.03
CA PRO A 90 14.75 -16.04 -6.95
C PRO A 90 14.09 -14.95 -7.82
N LEU A 91 13.93 -13.75 -7.27
CA LEU A 91 13.33 -12.59 -7.92
C LEU A 91 14.26 -11.39 -7.79
N ARG A 92 14.65 -10.83 -8.93
CA ARG A 92 15.42 -9.60 -9.08
C ARG A 92 14.48 -8.41 -9.17
N THR A 93 14.24 -7.76 -8.03
CA THR A 93 13.34 -6.61 -7.93
C THR A 93 13.99 -5.49 -7.13
N GLY A 94 13.61 -4.24 -7.38
CA GLY A 94 14.20 -3.06 -6.77
C GLY A 94 13.59 -1.80 -7.37
N GLU A 95 14.13 -0.63 -7.01
CA GLU A 95 13.74 0.62 -7.67
C GLU A 95 14.02 0.52 -9.16
N TRP A 96 12.98 0.45 -9.99
CA TRP A 96 13.16 0.55 -11.43
C TRP A 96 13.77 1.92 -11.76
N ARG A 97 15.00 1.93 -12.26
CA ARG A 97 15.68 3.12 -12.78
C ARG A 97 15.61 3.03 -14.29
N GLY A 98 14.63 3.72 -14.89
CA GLY A 98 14.36 3.64 -16.32
C GLY A 98 15.61 3.87 -17.17
N GLY A 99 15.96 2.88 -18.00
CA GLY A 99 16.96 3.03 -19.05
C GLY A 99 16.31 3.64 -20.29
N ARG A 100 17.00 4.61 -20.91
CA ARG A 100 16.60 5.14 -22.23
C ARG A 100 16.58 4.01 -23.25
N GLY A 101 15.38 3.66 -23.70
CA GLY A 101 15.21 2.84 -24.89
C GLY A 101 13.73 2.64 -25.15
N GLY A 102 13.29 3.00 -26.36
CA GLY A 102 11.89 2.87 -26.79
C GLY A 102 11.35 1.45 -26.60
N ALA A 103 10.03 1.31 -26.75
CA ALA A 103 9.28 0.06 -26.66
C ALA A 103 10.06 -1.13 -27.27
N GLY A 104 10.80 -1.86 -26.43
CA GLY A 104 11.81 -2.82 -26.87
C GLY A 104 13.06 -2.91 -25.99
N ALA A 105 13.42 -1.86 -25.25
CA ALA A 105 14.49 -1.96 -24.25
C ALA A 105 13.91 -2.47 -22.93
N GLY A 106 14.10 -3.77 -22.65
CA GLY A 106 13.86 -4.31 -21.32
C GLY A 106 14.71 -3.52 -20.34
N GLY A 107 14.07 -2.67 -19.53
CA GLY A 107 14.75 -1.89 -18.49
C GLY A 107 15.61 -2.85 -17.68
N ASN A 108 16.91 -2.77 -17.88
CA ASN A 108 17.84 -3.70 -17.29
C ASN A 108 17.85 -3.33 -15.81
N ASN A 109 17.15 -4.12 -14.99
CA ASN A 109 17.33 -4.13 -13.53
C ASN A 109 18.78 -4.56 -13.15
N GLU A 110 19.79 -4.31 -14.00
CA GLU A 110 21.19 -4.66 -13.79
C GLU A 110 21.64 -3.95 -12.51
N GLY A 111 22.00 -4.75 -11.49
CA GLY A 111 22.33 -4.26 -10.15
C GLY A 111 21.17 -4.25 -9.13
N ALA A 112 19.94 -4.59 -9.51
CA ALA A 112 18.87 -4.79 -8.54
C ALA A 112 19.14 -6.04 -7.67
N PRO A 113 18.81 -5.99 -6.37
CA PRO A 113 19.00 -7.12 -5.45
C PRO A 113 18.19 -8.34 -5.86
N TRP A 114 18.77 -9.50 -5.57
CA TRP A 114 18.04 -10.77 -5.57
C TRP A 114 17.35 -10.99 -4.24
N PHE A 115 16.10 -11.41 -4.29
CA PHE A 115 15.32 -11.84 -3.15
C PHE A 115 14.73 -13.22 -3.37
N THR A 116 14.43 -13.92 -2.28
CA THR A 116 13.61 -15.12 -2.28
C THR A 116 12.24 -14.74 -1.72
N PRO A 117 11.19 -14.62 -2.55
CA PRO A 117 9.87 -14.25 -2.07
C PRO A 117 9.32 -15.28 -1.09
N ILE A 118 8.62 -14.80 -0.06
CA ILE A 118 7.84 -15.69 0.82
C ILE A 118 6.39 -15.77 0.33
N THR A 119 5.69 -16.81 0.78
CA THR A 119 4.25 -16.99 0.51
C THR A 119 3.50 -17.05 1.83
N THR A 120 2.38 -16.37 1.97
CA THR A 120 1.57 -16.42 3.19
C THR A 120 0.08 -16.25 2.91
N HIS A 121 -0.77 -16.78 3.80
CA HIS A 121 -2.20 -16.49 3.74
C HIS A 121 -2.50 -15.17 4.45
N ALA A 122 -3.41 -14.38 3.87
CA ALA A 122 -3.86 -13.13 4.45
C ALA A 122 -5.40 -13.11 4.50
N PRO A 123 -6.02 -12.65 5.60
CA PRO A 123 -7.48 -12.67 5.77
C PRO A 123 -8.23 -11.61 4.91
N ARG A 124 -7.64 -11.13 3.81
CA ARG A 124 -8.28 -10.21 2.85
C ARG A 124 -9.20 -10.94 1.89
N GLY A 125 -10.12 -10.19 1.28
CA GLY A 125 -10.78 -10.62 0.04
C GLY A 125 -9.79 -10.80 -1.12
N GLY A 126 -10.28 -11.37 -2.21
CA GLY A 126 -9.50 -11.62 -3.43
C GLY A 126 -8.69 -12.92 -3.43
N LEU A 127 -8.00 -13.14 -4.55
CA LEU A 127 -7.11 -14.29 -4.82
C LEU A 127 -5.65 -13.90 -4.51
N THR A 128 -4.68 -14.53 -5.17
CA THR A 128 -3.24 -14.23 -5.04
C THR A 128 -2.90 -12.80 -5.49
N THR A 129 -1.99 -12.14 -4.75
CA THR A 129 -1.34 -10.88 -5.14
C THR A 129 0.12 -10.87 -4.69
N TYR A 130 0.90 -9.96 -5.24
CA TYR A 130 2.28 -9.70 -4.85
C TYR A 130 2.42 -8.38 -4.07
N HIS A 131 3.37 -8.34 -3.15
CA HIS A 131 3.91 -7.14 -2.51
C HIS A 131 5.43 -7.19 -2.47
N GLY A 132 6.11 -6.05 -2.62
CA GLY A 132 7.56 -5.99 -2.62
C GLY A 132 8.11 -4.60 -2.90
N PRO A 133 9.44 -4.49 -3.09
CA PRO A 133 10.11 -3.25 -3.50
C PRO A 133 9.41 -2.57 -4.69
N GLY A 134 9.19 -1.27 -4.55
CA GLY A 134 8.48 -0.45 -5.53
C GLY A 134 6.96 -0.52 -5.48
N GLN A 135 6.40 -1.11 -4.41
CA GLN A 135 4.99 -1.06 -4.08
C GLN A 135 4.79 -0.62 -2.64
N VAL A 136 4.05 0.47 -2.44
CA VAL A 136 3.75 1.00 -1.10
C VAL A 136 2.40 0.46 -0.63
N VAL A 137 2.38 -0.13 0.55
CA VAL A 137 1.19 -0.66 1.22
C VAL A 137 0.66 0.34 2.23
N PHE A 138 -0.66 0.51 2.28
CA PHE A 138 -1.40 1.39 3.18
C PHE A 138 -2.46 0.59 3.93
N TRP A 139 -2.29 0.45 5.24
CA TRP A 139 -3.20 -0.26 6.13
C TRP A 139 -3.78 0.68 7.19
N PRO A 140 -4.91 1.33 6.91
CA PRO A 140 -5.65 2.04 7.94
C PRO A 140 -6.26 1.06 8.94
N VAL A 141 -5.92 1.24 10.21
CA VAL A 141 -6.47 0.55 11.37
C VAL A 141 -7.37 1.52 12.10
N ILE A 142 -8.65 1.43 11.82
CA ILE A 142 -9.70 2.32 12.31
C ILE A 142 -10.92 1.50 12.75
N ASP A 143 -11.74 2.06 13.65
CA ASP A 143 -13.06 1.51 13.95
C ASP A 143 -14.11 2.26 13.15
N LEU A 144 -14.76 1.61 12.17
CA LEU A 144 -15.76 2.26 11.31
C LEU A 144 -16.97 2.83 12.06
N ARG A 145 -17.13 2.50 13.35
CA ARG A 145 -18.18 3.02 14.25
C ARG A 145 -17.63 3.91 15.36
N ALA A 146 -16.37 4.34 15.28
CA ALA A 146 -15.81 5.29 16.24
C ALA A 146 -16.61 6.60 16.21
N PRO A 147 -16.82 7.26 17.36
CA PRO A 147 -17.53 8.53 17.45
C PRO A 147 -16.75 9.72 16.83
N THR A 148 -15.52 9.46 16.38
CA THR A 148 -14.56 10.45 15.90
C THR A 148 -14.85 10.96 14.48
N TYR A 149 -15.61 10.22 13.69
CA TYR A 149 -16.01 10.53 12.32
C TYR A 149 -17.38 9.93 12.02
N ALA A 150 -17.95 10.26 10.86
CA ALA A 150 -19.22 9.68 10.43
C ALA A 150 -19.12 8.15 10.34
N PRO A 151 -20.11 7.39 10.86
CA PRO A 151 -20.08 5.93 10.79
C PRO A 151 -20.06 5.43 9.35
N LEU A 152 -19.19 4.47 9.04
CA LEU A 152 -19.02 3.92 7.70
C LEU A 152 -19.55 2.50 7.61
N THR A 153 -20.18 2.14 6.49
CA THR A 153 -20.34 0.73 6.12
C THR A 153 -19.02 0.19 5.53
N VAL A 154 -18.94 -1.13 5.35
CA VAL A 154 -17.78 -1.76 4.68
C VAL A 154 -17.63 -1.25 3.24
N ARG A 155 -18.75 -1.02 2.55
CA ARG A 155 -18.76 -0.47 1.18
C ARG A 155 -18.28 0.98 1.16
N ASP A 156 -18.75 1.81 2.10
CA ASP A 156 -18.30 3.20 2.21
C ASP A 156 -16.80 3.27 2.48
N TYR A 157 -16.29 2.40 3.34
CA TYR A 157 -14.86 2.30 3.62
C TYR A 157 -14.05 1.90 2.38
N ALA A 158 -14.48 0.87 1.63
CA ALA A 158 -13.81 0.49 0.38
C ALA A 158 -13.80 1.64 -0.64
N CYS A 159 -14.93 2.33 -0.80
CA CYS A 159 -15.06 3.49 -1.68
C CYS A 159 -14.16 4.66 -1.22
N LEU A 160 -14.04 4.88 0.08
CA LEU A 160 -13.15 5.88 0.66
C LEU A 160 -11.68 5.57 0.31
N LEU A 161 -11.24 4.32 0.44
CA LEU A 161 -9.87 3.92 0.07
C LEU A 161 -9.58 4.15 -1.43
N GLU A 162 -10.53 3.80 -2.30
CA GLU A 162 -10.42 4.02 -3.75
C GLU A 162 -10.36 5.52 -4.07
N LYS A 163 -11.26 6.34 -3.49
CA LYS A 163 -11.26 7.79 -3.67
C LYS A 163 -9.98 8.45 -3.19
N THR A 164 -9.49 8.08 -2.00
CA THR A 164 -8.20 8.55 -1.47
C THR A 164 -7.06 8.23 -2.43
N THR A 165 -7.05 7.02 -2.98
CA THR A 165 -5.98 6.57 -3.89
C THR A 165 -6.06 7.31 -5.22
N ILE A 166 -7.25 7.49 -5.80
CA ILE A 166 -7.46 8.27 -7.02
C ILE A 166 -7.04 9.73 -6.83
N ALA A 167 -7.45 10.36 -5.72
CA ALA A 167 -7.09 11.74 -5.40
C ALA A 167 -5.57 11.90 -5.28
N THR A 168 -4.91 10.97 -4.58
CA THR A 168 -3.45 10.94 -4.42
C THR A 168 -2.73 10.83 -5.78
N LEU A 169 -3.15 9.89 -6.64
CA LEU A 169 -2.56 9.70 -7.97
C LEU A 169 -2.75 10.92 -8.87
N GLY A 170 -3.87 11.64 -8.71
CA GLY A 170 -4.17 12.86 -9.45
C GLY A 170 -3.36 14.10 -9.02
N ARG A 171 -2.70 14.06 -7.86
CA ARG A 171 -1.84 15.16 -7.37
C ARG A 171 -0.51 15.20 -8.11
N ARG A 172 0.15 16.37 -8.03
CA ARG A 172 1.54 16.52 -8.44
C ARG A 172 2.44 15.67 -7.52
N PRO A 173 3.50 15.04 -8.05
CA PRO A 173 4.02 15.18 -9.41
C PRO A 173 3.35 14.27 -10.46
N TRP A 174 2.52 13.30 -10.08
CA TRP A 174 2.07 12.24 -11.00
C TRP A 174 0.97 12.66 -11.96
N GLY A 175 -0.09 13.32 -11.46
CA GLY A 175 -1.19 13.80 -12.32
C GLY A 175 -1.91 12.69 -13.09
N LEU A 176 -1.91 11.46 -12.58
CA LEU A 176 -2.54 10.29 -13.19
C LEU A 176 -4.05 10.31 -12.96
N ARG A 177 -4.81 9.88 -13.98
CA ARG A 177 -6.27 9.77 -13.91
C ARG A 177 -6.67 8.35 -13.52
N GLY A 178 -6.83 8.13 -12.21
CA GLY A 178 -7.34 6.87 -11.68
C GLY A 178 -8.88 6.78 -11.73
N PHE A 179 -9.41 5.58 -11.86
CA PHE A 179 -10.85 5.27 -11.77
C PHE A 179 -11.11 3.91 -11.12
N THR A 180 -12.37 3.64 -10.79
CA THR A 180 -12.83 2.35 -10.26
C THR A 180 -13.58 1.55 -11.31
N THR A 181 -13.61 0.23 -11.16
CA THR A 181 -14.39 -0.68 -12.02
C THR A 181 -15.25 -1.59 -11.16
N GLY A 182 -15.95 -2.56 -11.76
CA GLY A 182 -16.59 -3.65 -11.01
C GLY A 182 -15.61 -4.54 -10.24
N ASN A 183 -14.31 -4.45 -10.54
CA ASN A 183 -13.25 -5.16 -9.84
C ASN A 183 -12.56 -4.24 -8.82
N PRO A 184 -12.50 -4.62 -7.52
CA PRO A 184 -11.93 -3.78 -6.47
C PRO A 184 -10.51 -3.29 -6.75
N GLY A 185 -10.24 -2.05 -6.36
CA GLY A 185 -8.97 -1.36 -6.55
C GLY A 185 -9.06 -0.18 -7.51
N VAL A 186 -7.91 0.42 -7.78
CA VAL A 186 -7.81 1.57 -8.68
C VAL A 186 -7.11 1.18 -9.97
N TRP A 187 -7.67 1.68 -11.06
CA TRP A 187 -7.32 1.39 -12.44
C TRP A 187 -6.94 2.68 -13.16
N VAL A 188 -6.13 2.55 -14.21
CA VAL A 188 -5.77 3.63 -15.13
C VAL A 188 -5.88 3.12 -16.55
N ARG A 189 -6.01 4.04 -17.51
CA ARG A 189 -5.95 3.76 -18.95
C ARG A 189 -4.63 4.29 -19.49
N HIS A 190 -4.03 3.52 -20.39
CA HIS A 190 -2.76 3.91 -20.97
C HIS A 190 -2.86 5.21 -21.78
N GLY A 191 -1.91 6.14 -21.64
CA GLY A 191 -1.88 7.40 -22.39
C GLY A 191 -2.79 8.51 -21.88
N GLU A 192 -3.65 8.26 -20.88
CA GLU A 192 -4.48 9.30 -20.25
C GLU A 192 -3.68 10.12 -19.22
N SER A 193 -2.58 10.74 -19.65
CA SER A 193 -1.94 11.83 -18.91
C SER A 193 -2.70 13.14 -19.17
N ARG A 194 -2.56 14.13 -18.29
CA ARG A 194 -3.33 15.40 -18.37
C ARG A 194 -3.16 16.18 -19.69
N ALA A 195 -2.21 15.81 -20.54
CA ALA A 195 -1.82 16.54 -21.76
C ALA A 195 -2.38 15.98 -23.07
N GLU A 196 -2.85 14.73 -23.14
CA GLU A 196 -3.26 14.11 -24.41
C GLU A 196 -4.69 13.57 -24.33
N TRP A 197 -5.65 14.51 -24.25
CA TRP A 197 -7.06 14.18 -24.45
C TRP A 197 -7.38 14.30 -25.94
N ASN A 198 -7.27 13.20 -26.69
CA ASN A 198 -7.93 13.10 -27.99
C ASN A 198 -8.80 11.83 -28.03
N THR A 199 -10.09 12.07 -28.19
CA THR A 199 -11.19 11.13 -28.04
C THR A 199 -11.25 10.14 -29.20
N THR A 200 -10.75 8.92 -29.03
CA THR A 200 -11.17 7.79 -29.86
C THR A 200 -11.16 6.47 -29.08
N LYS A 201 -12.38 5.95 -28.85
CA LYS A 201 -12.77 4.60 -28.39
C LYS A 201 -12.19 4.13 -27.05
N GLU A 202 -13.08 4.07 -26.06
CA GLU A 202 -12.89 3.35 -24.79
C GLU A 202 -12.72 1.86 -25.08
N ASN A 203 -11.48 1.39 -25.19
CA ASN A 203 -11.20 -0.04 -25.19
C ASN A 203 -10.98 -0.49 -23.74
N GLU A 204 -11.89 -1.31 -23.21
CA GLU A 204 -11.73 -1.94 -21.89
C GLU A 204 -10.41 -2.74 -21.78
N ASN A 205 -9.82 -3.14 -22.91
CA ASN A 205 -8.51 -3.81 -22.97
C ASN A 205 -7.32 -2.92 -22.55
N ASP A 206 -7.51 -1.60 -22.41
CA ASP A 206 -6.47 -0.68 -21.96
C ASP A 206 -6.50 -0.42 -20.44
N GLU A 207 -7.44 -1.04 -19.71
CA GLU A 207 -7.54 -0.94 -18.26
C GLU A 207 -6.41 -1.72 -17.58
N ARG A 208 -5.59 -1.02 -16.78
CA ARG A 208 -4.52 -1.63 -15.99
C ARG A 208 -4.67 -1.28 -14.53
N LYS A 209 -4.57 -2.27 -13.65
CA LYS A 209 -4.66 -2.07 -12.20
C LYS A 209 -3.37 -1.44 -11.69
N ILE A 210 -3.48 -0.24 -11.11
CA ILE A 210 -2.35 0.47 -10.49
C ILE A 210 -2.32 0.29 -8.97
N ALA A 211 -3.48 0.04 -8.35
CA ALA A 211 -3.56 -0.23 -6.92
C ALA A 211 -4.54 -1.37 -6.60
N ALA A 212 -4.08 -2.34 -5.81
CA ALA A 212 -4.92 -3.40 -5.28
C ALA A 212 -5.61 -2.96 -3.98
N LEU A 213 -6.86 -3.39 -3.78
CA LEU A 213 -7.60 -3.17 -2.55
C LEU A 213 -8.04 -4.51 -1.96
N GLY A 214 -7.72 -4.72 -0.68
CA GLY A 214 -8.15 -5.89 0.07
C GLY A 214 -8.26 -5.56 1.55
N VAL A 215 -9.48 -5.52 2.06
CA VAL A 215 -9.78 -5.20 3.47
C VAL A 215 -10.30 -6.41 4.23
N HIS A 216 -10.08 -6.39 5.53
CA HIS A 216 -10.69 -7.31 6.49
C HIS A 216 -11.21 -6.51 7.68
N LEU A 217 -12.26 -7.01 8.35
CA LEU A 217 -12.83 -6.34 9.51
C LEU A 217 -13.18 -7.33 10.61
N ARG A 218 -12.94 -6.94 11.86
CA ARG A 218 -13.43 -7.63 13.05
C ARG A 218 -14.11 -6.63 13.96
N ARG A 219 -15.40 -6.83 14.25
CA ARG A 219 -16.20 -5.90 15.09
C ARG A 219 -16.09 -4.43 14.66
N HIS A 220 -16.14 -4.20 13.35
CA HIS A 220 -15.95 -2.90 12.69
C HIS A 220 -14.54 -2.30 12.76
N VAL A 221 -13.57 -2.97 13.36
CA VAL A 221 -12.16 -2.58 13.32
C VAL A 221 -11.51 -3.13 12.05
N THR A 222 -10.87 -2.26 11.27
CA THR A 222 -10.28 -2.59 9.96
C THR A 222 -8.89 -3.21 10.10
N SER A 223 -8.56 -4.07 9.14
CA SER A 223 -7.19 -4.51 8.82
C SER A 223 -7.00 -4.55 7.31
N LEU A 224 -5.72 -4.58 6.93
CA LEU A 224 -5.24 -4.55 5.55
C LEU A 224 -5.67 -3.23 4.87
N GLY A 225 -5.75 -3.17 3.54
CA GLY A 225 -6.04 -1.89 2.86
C GLY A 225 -5.65 -1.88 1.39
N VAL A 226 -4.82 -0.91 1.02
CA VAL A 226 -4.43 -0.62 -0.36
C VAL A 226 -2.96 -0.95 -0.58
N ALA A 227 -2.59 -1.40 -1.78
CA ALA A 227 -1.20 -1.49 -2.22
C ALA A 227 -1.06 -0.80 -3.57
N ILE A 228 -0.26 0.27 -3.65
CA ILE A 228 -0.06 1.08 -4.84
C ILE A 228 1.26 0.70 -5.51
N ASN A 229 1.21 0.35 -6.79
CA ASN A 229 2.37 0.06 -7.60
C ASN A 229 3.06 1.36 -8.02
N VAL A 230 4.23 1.64 -7.45
CA VAL A 230 4.98 2.88 -7.70
C VAL A 230 5.96 2.67 -8.85
N ASN A 231 6.97 1.84 -8.64
CA ASN A 231 7.99 1.49 -9.64
C ASN A 231 8.33 0.00 -9.62
N VAL A 232 7.46 -0.83 -9.04
CA VAL A 232 7.53 -2.29 -9.18
C VAL A 232 7.51 -2.66 -10.69
N PRO A 233 8.36 -3.58 -11.15
CA PRO A 233 8.32 -4.06 -12.53
C PRO A 233 6.99 -4.73 -12.84
N VAL A 234 6.39 -4.38 -13.98
CA VAL A 234 5.10 -4.91 -14.46
C VAL A 234 5.20 -5.57 -15.84
N THR A 235 6.38 -5.49 -16.46
CA THR A 235 6.73 -6.09 -17.74
C THR A 235 8.11 -6.75 -17.65
N GLY A 236 8.43 -7.65 -18.56
CA GLY A 236 9.71 -8.33 -18.61
C GLY A 236 9.66 -9.78 -18.10
N PRO A 237 10.82 -10.45 -17.99
CA PRO A 237 10.92 -11.86 -17.65
C PRO A 237 10.49 -12.13 -16.21
N GLU A 238 10.14 -13.39 -15.91
CA GLU A 238 9.57 -13.81 -14.63
C GLU A 238 10.51 -13.64 -13.42
N ASP A 239 11.82 -13.67 -13.66
CA ASP A 239 12.85 -13.40 -12.67
C ASP A 239 12.97 -11.92 -12.33
N ALA A 240 12.33 -11.01 -13.07
CA ALA A 240 12.30 -9.57 -12.81
C ALA A 240 10.88 -9.00 -12.62
N ASN A 241 9.86 -9.67 -13.16
CA ASN A 241 8.45 -9.27 -13.11
C ASN A 241 7.66 -10.21 -12.19
N PRO A 242 7.36 -9.80 -10.94
CA PRO A 242 6.63 -10.65 -10.00
C PRO A 242 5.21 -11.00 -10.47
N TRP A 243 4.61 -10.15 -11.30
CA TRP A 243 3.25 -10.36 -11.79
C TRP A 243 3.18 -11.44 -12.87
N ALA A 244 4.29 -11.76 -13.55
CA ALA A 244 4.35 -12.87 -14.50
C ALA A 244 4.23 -14.25 -13.85
N ARG A 245 4.37 -14.33 -12.51
CA ARG A 245 4.26 -15.58 -11.74
C ARG A 245 2.83 -15.95 -11.36
N ILE A 246 1.90 -15.00 -11.47
CA ILE A 246 0.55 -15.13 -10.96
C ILE A 246 -0.48 -14.63 -11.96
N VAL A 247 -1.67 -15.21 -11.93
CA VAL A 247 -2.86 -14.55 -12.49
C VAL A 247 -3.41 -13.62 -11.40
N ALA A 248 -2.93 -12.39 -11.37
CA ALA A 248 -3.22 -11.44 -10.31
C ALA A 248 -4.74 -11.22 -10.15
N CYS A 249 -5.25 -11.40 -8.93
CA CYS A 249 -6.68 -11.30 -8.63
C CYS A 249 -7.60 -12.22 -9.47
N GLY A 250 -7.08 -13.20 -10.23
CA GLY A 250 -7.85 -14.06 -11.12
C GLY A 250 -8.35 -13.39 -12.41
N LEU A 251 -7.82 -12.21 -12.75
CA LEU A 251 -8.21 -11.45 -13.95
C LEU A 251 -7.17 -11.66 -15.05
N GLY A 252 -7.25 -12.77 -15.78
CA GLY A 252 -6.25 -13.13 -16.80
C GLY A 252 -6.25 -12.22 -18.03
N ASP A 253 -7.33 -11.47 -18.24
CA ASP A 253 -7.55 -10.53 -19.32
C ASP A 253 -7.18 -9.09 -18.97
N LYS A 254 -6.96 -8.78 -17.67
CA LYS A 254 -6.67 -7.42 -17.20
C LYS A 254 -5.24 -7.27 -16.70
N GLY A 255 -4.54 -6.27 -17.22
CA GLY A 255 -3.15 -6.01 -16.86
C GLY A 255 -2.98 -5.35 -15.49
N VAL A 256 -1.76 -5.42 -14.97
CA VAL A 256 -1.27 -4.58 -13.86
C VAL A 256 -0.35 -3.51 -14.42
N THR A 257 -0.22 -2.38 -13.73
CA THR A 257 0.72 -1.31 -14.08
C THR A 257 1.32 -0.67 -12.84
N SER A 258 2.24 0.26 -13.02
CA SER A 258 2.86 1.09 -11.97
C SER A 258 2.93 2.55 -12.40
N ILE A 259 3.05 3.47 -11.44
CA ILE A 259 3.20 4.91 -11.73
C ILE A 259 4.37 5.15 -12.69
N ALA A 260 5.52 4.50 -12.45
CA ALA A 260 6.70 4.61 -13.29
C ALA A 260 6.44 4.13 -14.72
N HIS A 261 5.68 3.04 -14.90
CA HIS A 261 5.36 2.52 -16.22
C HIS A 261 4.46 3.48 -17.02
N GLU A 262 3.47 4.10 -16.37
CA GLU A 262 2.53 4.99 -17.07
C GLU A 262 3.13 6.36 -17.42
N LEU A 263 4.11 6.85 -16.66
CA LEU A 263 4.68 8.19 -16.88
C LEU A 263 5.81 8.24 -17.94
N ARG A 264 6.30 7.09 -18.43
CA ARG A 264 7.26 6.87 -19.55
C ARG A 264 8.62 7.60 -19.51
N ASP A 265 8.72 8.84 -19.04
CA ASP A 265 9.97 9.62 -18.91
C ASP A 265 10.32 9.84 -17.43
N TYR A 266 11.12 8.92 -16.91
CA TYR A 266 11.42 8.74 -15.49
C TYR A 266 12.53 9.66 -14.95
N GLU A 267 13.24 10.41 -15.80
CA GLU A 267 14.60 10.83 -15.41
C GLU A 267 14.68 11.79 -14.20
N GLN A 268 13.69 12.62 -13.82
CA GLN A 268 13.90 13.60 -12.73
C GLN A 268 12.66 14.01 -11.89
N HIS A 269 11.59 13.22 -11.80
CA HIS A 269 10.42 13.60 -10.98
C HIS A 269 10.09 12.61 -9.85
N ALA A 270 10.74 12.82 -8.70
CA ALA A 270 10.22 12.57 -7.34
C ALA A 270 9.22 11.40 -7.16
N LEU A 271 9.55 10.18 -7.60
CA LEU A 271 8.87 8.95 -7.17
C LEU A 271 9.34 8.57 -5.76
N SER A 272 9.09 9.49 -4.84
CA SER A 272 9.38 9.33 -3.43
C SER A 272 8.22 8.55 -2.81
N GLU A 273 8.48 7.31 -2.40
CA GLU A 273 7.53 6.51 -1.60
C GLU A 273 7.09 7.28 -0.36
N GLU A 274 7.97 8.13 0.20
CA GLU A 274 7.66 9.08 1.25
C GLU A 274 6.61 10.11 0.83
N THR A 275 6.80 10.77 -0.31
CA THR A 275 5.84 11.76 -0.82
C THR A 275 4.49 11.11 -1.06
N LEU A 276 4.48 9.90 -1.64
CA LEU A 276 3.25 9.12 -1.80
C LEU A 276 2.61 8.80 -0.46
N ALA A 277 3.39 8.37 0.52
CA ALA A 277 2.87 8.01 1.82
C ALA A 277 2.24 9.20 2.55
N ARG A 278 2.91 10.36 2.54
CA ARG A 278 2.41 11.61 3.14
C ARG A 278 1.16 12.12 2.44
N GLN A 279 1.17 12.17 1.10
CA GLN A 279 0.00 12.62 0.34
C GLN A 279 -1.21 11.71 0.53
N TRP A 280 -1.01 10.38 0.52
CA TRP A 280 -2.10 9.43 0.75
C TRP A 280 -2.67 9.56 2.16
N ALA A 281 -1.81 9.73 3.18
CA ALA A 281 -2.24 9.96 4.56
C ALA A 281 -3.10 11.23 4.70
N ALA A 282 -2.68 12.33 4.07
CA ALA A 282 -3.42 13.59 4.07
C ALA A 282 -4.79 13.45 3.39
N GLU A 283 -4.84 12.83 2.20
CA GLU A 283 -6.09 12.54 1.49
C GLU A 283 -7.02 11.62 2.30
N PHE A 284 -6.46 10.61 2.96
CA PHE A 284 -7.23 9.70 3.81
C PHE A 284 -7.84 10.43 5.00
N ALA A 285 -7.04 11.25 5.70
CA ALA A 285 -7.52 12.05 6.81
C ALA A 285 -8.66 12.99 6.37
N GLN A 286 -8.46 13.69 5.25
CA GLN A 286 -9.47 14.60 4.69
C GLN A 286 -10.77 13.87 4.35
N HIS A 287 -10.72 12.75 3.62
CA HIS A 287 -11.90 11.97 3.27
C HIS A 287 -12.59 11.33 4.48
N LEU A 288 -11.84 11.01 5.54
CA LEU A 288 -12.38 10.50 6.79
C LEU A 288 -12.99 11.62 7.66
N GLY A 289 -12.76 12.89 7.32
CA GLY A 289 -13.23 14.05 8.09
C GLY A 289 -12.34 14.38 9.30
N LEU A 290 -11.06 14.00 9.24
CA LEU A 290 -10.04 14.31 10.24
C LEU A 290 -9.20 15.52 9.75
N GLY A 291 -9.23 16.64 10.48
CA GLY A 291 -8.48 17.86 10.13
C GLY A 291 -9.26 19.16 10.41
N PRO A 292 -8.61 20.33 10.40
CA PRO A 292 -9.29 21.60 10.66
C PRO A 292 -10.36 21.87 9.59
N ARG A 293 -11.58 22.22 10.00
CA ARG A 293 -12.61 22.75 9.09
C ARG A 293 -12.05 23.98 8.37
N ALA A 294 -12.40 24.14 7.10
CA ALA A 294 -11.96 25.22 6.21
C ALA A 294 -12.58 26.59 6.60
N ASP A 295 -12.35 27.00 7.85
CA ASP A 295 -12.85 28.24 8.42
C ASP A 295 -11.60 29.10 8.70
N GLY A 296 -10.93 29.56 7.63
CA GLY A 296 -9.86 30.58 7.69
C GLY A 296 -8.41 30.05 7.83
N ALA A 297 -7.93 29.25 6.88
CA ALA A 297 -6.52 28.83 6.86
C ALA A 297 -5.62 29.92 6.23
N ASP A 298 -4.85 30.60 7.09
CA ASP A 298 -3.60 31.25 6.71
C ASP A 298 -2.58 30.19 6.24
N GLU A 299 -2.05 30.39 5.03
CA GLU A 299 -0.79 29.97 4.36
C GLU A 299 0.15 28.86 4.89
N LYS A 300 -0.20 28.00 5.85
CA LYS A 300 0.61 26.85 6.23
C LYS A 300 0.03 25.54 5.67
N GLY A 301 0.80 24.92 4.78
CA GLY A 301 0.44 23.70 4.04
C GLY A 301 0.26 22.45 4.93
N PRO A 302 -0.09 21.30 4.31
CA PRO A 302 -0.54 20.06 4.98
C PRO A 302 0.55 19.29 5.77
N ASP A 303 1.64 19.93 6.19
CA ASP A 303 2.85 19.25 6.71
C ASP A 303 2.88 19.01 8.23
N GLU A 304 1.88 19.45 9.01
CA GLU A 304 1.96 19.46 10.49
C GLU A 304 0.91 18.58 11.20
N GLY A 305 0.64 17.38 10.69
CA GLY A 305 0.02 16.30 11.48
C GLY A 305 1.09 15.47 12.21
N PRO A 306 0.79 14.72 13.30
CA PRO A 306 1.77 13.86 13.95
C PRO A 306 2.05 12.63 13.07
N VAL A 307 2.95 12.80 12.09
CA VAL A 307 3.59 11.73 11.34
C VAL A 307 4.73 11.20 12.19
N TRP A 308 4.69 9.91 12.51
CA TRP A 308 5.78 9.22 13.19
C TRP A 308 6.48 8.35 12.16
N ASP A 309 7.67 8.78 11.74
CA ASP A 309 8.58 7.91 11.02
C ASP A 309 9.19 6.97 12.04
N VAL A 310 9.00 5.66 11.85
CA VAL A 310 9.46 4.66 12.79
C VAL A 310 10.42 3.72 12.09
N ASP A 311 11.69 3.88 12.42
CA ASP A 311 12.70 2.89 12.03
C ASP A 311 12.41 1.57 12.76
N VAL A 312 12.63 0.45 12.06
CA VAL A 312 12.42 -0.89 12.63
C VAL A 312 13.26 -1.09 13.90
N GLY A 313 14.46 -0.52 13.95
CA GLY A 313 15.35 -0.55 15.11
C GLY A 313 14.90 0.36 16.27
N ASP A 314 14.14 1.42 16.01
CA ASP A 314 13.59 2.30 17.06
C ASP A 314 12.30 1.75 17.69
N LEU A 315 11.52 0.96 16.92
CA LEU A 315 10.40 0.14 17.45
C LEU A 315 10.86 -0.80 18.57
N LEU A 316 12.10 -1.33 18.48
CA LEU A 316 12.67 -2.25 19.46
C LEU A 316 12.98 -1.58 20.81
N ARG A 317 13.09 -0.25 20.87
CA ARG A 317 13.57 0.48 22.07
C ARG A 317 12.49 1.28 22.80
N GLY A 318 11.40 1.65 22.13
CA GLY A 318 10.50 2.71 22.62
C GLY A 318 9.18 2.28 23.27
N TRP A 319 8.74 1.03 23.14
CA TRP A 319 7.37 0.63 23.51
C TRP A 319 7.37 -0.40 24.65
N GLY A 320 6.51 -0.19 25.65
CA GLY A 320 6.49 -0.99 26.90
C GLY A 320 6.17 -2.48 26.70
N TRP A 321 6.22 -3.25 27.80
CA TRP A 321 6.20 -4.72 27.87
C TRP A 321 5.22 -5.46 26.93
N GLY A 322 4.04 -4.92 26.62
CA GLY A 322 3.09 -5.53 25.67
C GLY A 322 3.56 -5.57 24.20
N TRP A 323 4.50 -4.68 23.83
CA TRP A 323 5.09 -4.64 22.49
C TRP A 323 6.38 -5.45 22.39
N GLN A 324 7.04 -5.78 23.50
CA GLN A 324 8.30 -6.55 23.50
C GLN A 324 8.12 -7.98 22.96
N ALA A 325 6.97 -8.63 23.22
CA ALA A 325 6.65 -9.97 22.72
C ALA A 325 6.43 -10.06 21.20
N ILE A 326 6.21 -8.94 20.51
CA ILE A 326 6.09 -8.89 19.04
C ILE A 326 7.45 -9.17 18.36
N PHE A 327 8.56 -9.13 19.10
CA PHE A 327 9.91 -9.05 18.53
C PHE A 327 10.88 -10.15 19.01
N GLU A 328 10.43 -11.18 19.73
CA GLU A 328 11.28 -12.31 20.14
C GLU A 328 11.80 -13.20 18.97
N TYR A 329 11.44 -12.87 17.72
CA TYR A 329 11.86 -13.58 16.51
C TYR A 329 12.20 -12.63 15.34
N TYR A 330 12.87 -11.50 15.62
CA TYR A 330 13.45 -10.62 14.59
C TYR A 330 14.96 -10.83 14.44
#